data_AF-A0AAQ4ETJ8-F1
#
_entry.id   AF-A0AAQ4ETJ8-F1
#
_cell.length_a   1.000
_cell.length_b   1.000
_cell.length_c   1.000
_cell.angle_alpha   90.00
_cell.angle_beta   90.00
_cell.angle_gamma   90.00
#
_symmetry.space_group_name_H-M   'P 1'
#
loop_
_entity.id
_entity.type
_entity.pdbx_description
1 polymer ?
#
loop_
_entity_poly.entity_id
_entity_poly.type
_entity_poly.pdbx_seq_one_letter_code
_entity_poly.pdbx_strand_id
1 'polypeptide(L)'
;MSSRKSLFSDLGKATLRGIRKCPKCGTYNGTRGVRCKNKACDEVFREHGVRKRGADAVRLHTSAPGQLFSVRLQRGEARTFVQLSAEGSALCEGCQGSSGCAHVQAALLSSAQAQELPLKPSVVEAEEESVRDAIWNLVASEGSPLVQRVSRTVLAVRRQGGFVHVRLSPRRQLRCADCGRSKQGCVHSHACMCALTSADEVRADKLRDLAPKRPEPSLTFLQWLSGVTERINETMRYDCPGRPDPLVFHVPQEFFECLQQRICGRRLPARKDGVKCTWSITSLLHVRHIFETPDVPLEESRAFIENCDGTYEPYQPPFVPDEPACEGVPLIRPLELKTFLKVGNFPHSAPFVIEWTPDVLPRSRVGELRLMFEYGHLRNGHVELRP
;
A
#
# COMPACT_ATOMS: atom_id res chain seq x y z
N MET A 1 -42.62 4.19 -38.17
CA MET A 1 -41.22 4.64 -38.29
C MET A 1 -40.84 5.43 -37.03
N SER A 2 -40.48 4.75 -35.93
CA SER A 2 -40.03 5.42 -34.71
C SER A 2 -38.55 5.77 -34.86
N SER A 3 -38.25 7.07 -34.77
CA SER A 3 -36.96 7.65 -35.13
C SER A 3 -35.88 7.23 -34.14
N ARG A 4 -34.73 6.71 -34.64
CA ARG A 4 -33.48 6.39 -33.90
C ARG A 4 -32.91 7.54 -33.05
N LYS A 5 -33.56 8.70 -33.03
CA LYS A 5 -33.16 9.91 -32.30
C LYS A 5 -33.35 9.81 -30.78
N SER A 6 -34.21 8.92 -30.26
CA SER A 6 -34.43 8.78 -28.81
C SER A 6 -33.39 7.93 -28.08
N LEU A 7 -32.51 7.20 -28.79
CA LEU A 7 -31.54 6.29 -28.16
C LEU A 7 -30.27 6.98 -27.61
N PHE A 8 -30.09 8.29 -27.87
CA PHE A 8 -28.87 9.01 -27.52
C PHE A 8 -29.10 10.38 -26.86
N SER A 9 -30.32 10.66 -26.40
CA SER A 9 -30.66 11.94 -25.76
C SER A 9 -29.92 12.19 -24.45
N ASP A 10 -29.47 11.12 -23.78
CA ASP A 10 -28.78 11.17 -22.48
C ASP A 10 -27.25 11.18 -22.59
N LEU A 11 -26.70 11.09 -23.81
CA LEU A 11 -25.28 11.35 -24.03
C LEU A 11 -25.09 12.87 -24.05
N GLY A 12 -24.60 13.43 -22.95
CA GLY A 12 -24.35 14.86 -22.81
C GLY A 12 -23.65 15.49 -24.03
N LYS A 13 -23.92 16.78 -24.28
CA LYS A 13 -23.48 17.54 -25.48
C LYS A 13 -22.05 17.17 -25.89
N ALA A 14 -21.89 16.72 -27.14
CA ALA A 14 -20.58 16.35 -27.71
C ALA A 14 -19.54 17.45 -27.48
N THR A 15 -18.66 17.26 -26.50
CA THR A 15 -17.61 18.22 -26.20
C THR A 15 -16.57 18.13 -27.31
N LEU A 16 -16.14 19.26 -27.90
CA LEU A 16 -15.09 19.30 -28.93
C LEU A 16 -13.68 18.94 -28.37
N ARG A 17 -13.61 18.26 -27.22
CA ARG A 17 -12.37 17.79 -26.62
C ARG A 17 -11.79 16.63 -27.44
N GLY A 18 -10.50 16.68 -27.72
CA GLY A 18 -9.79 15.63 -28.46
C GLY A 18 -9.89 15.74 -29.99
N ILE A 19 -10.52 16.79 -30.52
CA ILE A 19 -10.61 17.07 -31.95
C ILE A 19 -10.08 18.46 -32.30
N ARG A 20 -9.46 18.59 -33.48
CA ARG A 20 -8.90 19.82 -34.06
C ARG A 20 -9.33 19.96 -35.52
N LYS A 21 -9.41 21.18 -36.05
CA LYS A 21 -9.58 21.40 -37.50
C LYS A 21 -8.23 21.27 -38.20
N CYS A 22 -8.25 20.67 -39.39
CA CYS A 22 -7.11 20.74 -40.31
C CYS A 22 -6.94 22.19 -40.77
N PRO A 23 -5.72 22.77 -40.72
CA PRO A 23 -5.50 24.14 -41.18
C PRO A 23 -5.67 24.27 -42.70
N LYS A 24 -5.41 23.20 -43.47
CA LYS A 24 -5.50 23.21 -44.94
C LYS A 24 -6.93 23.05 -45.48
N CYS A 25 -7.69 22.09 -44.95
CA CYS A 25 -9.02 21.75 -45.50
C CYS A 25 -10.18 21.89 -44.50
N GLY A 26 -9.93 22.37 -43.27
CA GLY A 26 -10.97 22.56 -42.25
C GLY A 26 -11.57 21.28 -41.66
N THR A 27 -11.24 20.10 -42.19
CA THR A 27 -11.77 18.81 -41.73
C THR A 27 -11.44 18.57 -40.25
N TYR A 28 -12.39 18.05 -39.47
CA TYR A 28 -12.16 17.69 -38.08
C TYR A 28 -11.34 16.39 -37.95
N ASN A 29 -10.25 16.47 -37.21
CA ASN A 29 -9.27 15.41 -37.00
C ASN A 29 -9.07 15.17 -35.51
N GLY A 30 -8.68 13.97 -35.11
CA GLY A 30 -8.25 13.72 -33.73
C GLY A 30 -6.95 14.49 -33.42
N THR A 31 -6.79 14.97 -32.19
CA THR A 31 -5.58 15.70 -31.75
C THR A 31 -4.32 14.84 -31.81
N ARG A 32 -4.47 13.51 -31.76
CA ARG A 32 -3.37 12.53 -31.90
C ARG A 32 -3.15 12.03 -33.34
N GLY A 33 -3.99 12.44 -34.30
CA GLY A 33 -3.89 12.02 -35.70
C GLY A 33 -2.60 12.54 -36.34
N VAL A 34 -1.91 11.68 -37.09
CA VAL A 34 -0.61 11.99 -37.70
C VAL A 34 -0.76 12.72 -39.04
N ARG A 35 -1.87 12.48 -39.75
CA ARG A 35 -2.24 13.11 -41.02
C ARG A 35 -3.73 13.43 -41.06
N CYS A 36 -4.13 14.26 -42.02
CA CYS A 36 -5.54 14.58 -42.22
C CYS A 36 -6.34 13.34 -42.61
N LYS A 37 -7.52 13.19 -42.03
CA LYS A 37 -8.51 12.15 -42.36
C LYS A 37 -9.15 12.33 -43.73
N ASN A 38 -9.18 13.56 -44.26
CA ASN A 38 -9.69 13.80 -45.60
C ASN A 38 -8.66 13.25 -46.60
N LYS A 39 -9.03 12.21 -47.37
CA LYS A 39 -8.13 11.56 -48.34
C LYS A 39 -7.72 12.48 -49.50
N ALA A 40 -8.50 13.52 -49.78
CA ALA A 40 -8.15 14.56 -50.75
C ALA A 40 -7.25 15.65 -50.15
N CYS A 41 -6.94 15.58 -48.86
CA CYS A 41 -6.05 16.48 -48.15
C CYS A 41 -4.81 15.70 -47.68
N ASP A 42 -3.66 16.06 -48.22
CA ASP A 42 -2.35 15.51 -47.91
C ASP A 42 -1.69 16.17 -46.68
N GLU A 43 -2.41 17.01 -45.94
CA GLU A 43 -1.87 17.71 -44.77
C GLU A 43 -1.41 16.71 -43.68
N VAL A 44 -0.12 16.71 -43.39
CA VAL A 44 0.51 15.88 -42.36
C VAL A 44 0.74 16.71 -41.11
N PHE A 45 0.10 16.34 -40.00
CA PHE A 45 0.22 17.07 -38.74
C PHE A 45 1.48 16.75 -37.93
N ARG A 46 2.17 15.65 -38.29
CA ARG A 46 3.45 15.23 -37.72
C ARG A 46 4.25 14.51 -38.80
N GLU A 47 5.35 15.11 -39.24
CA GLU A 47 6.34 14.40 -40.04
C GLU A 47 6.93 13.21 -39.25
N HIS A 48 7.41 12.21 -39.97
CA HIS A 48 8.23 11.11 -39.46
C HIS A 48 9.61 11.63 -38.98
N GLY A 49 9.59 12.52 -37.98
CA GLY A 49 10.72 12.82 -37.14
C GLY A 49 10.48 12.15 -35.80
N VAL A 50 11.16 11.03 -35.55
CA VAL A 50 11.50 10.64 -34.18
C VAL A 50 11.95 11.94 -33.50
N ARG A 51 11.22 12.43 -32.50
CA ARG A 51 11.77 13.48 -31.63
C ARG A 51 13.09 12.91 -31.11
N LYS A 52 14.23 13.28 -31.70
CA LYS A 52 15.54 13.17 -31.07
C LYS A 52 15.40 14.04 -29.82
N ARG A 53 14.91 13.45 -28.73
CA ARG A 53 15.16 14.03 -27.42
C ARG A 53 16.67 14.00 -27.32
N GLY A 54 17.27 15.20 -27.31
CA GLY A 54 18.71 15.39 -27.32
C GLY A 54 19.39 14.68 -26.16
N ALA A 55 20.72 14.75 -26.16
CA ALA A 55 21.53 14.18 -25.10
C ALA A 55 21.01 14.57 -23.71
N ASP A 56 21.03 13.61 -22.80
CA ASP A 56 20.46 13.64 -21.46
C ASP A 56 21.60 13.43 -20.48
N ALA A 57 22.20 14.55 -20.06
CA ALA A 57 23.26 14.63 -19.07
C ALA A 57 22.67 15.12 -17.75
N VAL A 58 23.07 14.51 -16.64
CA VAL A 58 22.63 14.86 -15.29
C VAL A 58 23.83 14.82 -14.35
N ARG A 59 24.10 15.92 -13.67
CA ARG A 59 25.19 16.05 -12.69
C ARG A 59 24.85 15.31 -11.40
N LEU A 60 25.76 14.46 -10.92
CA LEU A 60 25.68 13.83 -9.61
C LEU A 60 26.22 14.75 -8.52
N HIS A 61 25.69 14.59 -7.32
CA HIS A 61 26.27 15.14 -6.10
C HIS A 61 27.49 14.30 -5.74
N THR A 62 28.66 14.93 -5.68
CA THR A 62 29.95 14.29 -5.36
C THR A 62 30.70 15.17 -4.37
N SER A 63 31.35 14.57 -3.37
CA SER A 63 32.23 15.28 -2.43
C SER A 63 33.65 15.47 -2.96
N ALA A 64 34.05 14.71 -3.98
CA ALA A 64 35.38 14.79 -4.60
C ALA A 64 35.56 16.07 -5.44
N PRO A 65 36.81 16.59 -5.58
CA PRO A 65 37.10 17.71 -6.45
C PRO A 65 36.81 17.35 -7.92
N GLY A 66 35.88 18.08 -8.53
CA GLY A 66 35.41 17.84 -9.90
C GLY A 66 33.90 17.67 -9.98
N GLN A 67 33.39 17.41 -11.19
CA GLN A 67 31.98 17.22 -11.45
C GLN A 67 31.77 15.89 -12.18
N LEU A 68 30.90 15.04 -11.65
CA LEU A 68 30.54 13.78 -12.27
C LEU A 68 29.15 13.88 -12.89
N PHE A 69 29.01 13.43 -14.14
CA PHE A 69 27.76 13.45 -14.88
C PHE A 69 27.38 12.04 -15.33
N SER A 70 26.09 11.72 -15.26
CA SER A 70 25.51 10.58 -15.97
C SER A 70 24.93 11.04 -17.29
N VAL A 71 25.50 10.58 -18.41
CA VAL A 71 25.20 11.07 -19.76
C VAL A 71 24.65 9.96 -20.64
N ARG A 72 23.70 10.29 -21.51
CA ARG A 72 23.20 9.43 -22.59
C ARG A 72 22.88 10.28 -23.81
N LEU A 73 23.32 9.88 -25.00
CA LEU A 73 23.10 10.67 -26.22
C LEU A 73 21.72 10.44 -26.82
N GLN A 74 21.22 9.20 -26.82
CA GLN A 74 19.91 8.86 -27.38
C GLN A 74 19.07 7.97 -26.47
N ARG A 75 17.74 8.03 -26.65
CA ARG A 75 16.81 7.14 -25.93
C ARG A 75 17.03 5.69 -26.33
N GLY A 76 17.32 4.85 -25.34
CA GLY A 76 17.55 3.41 -25.53
C GLY A 76 19.01 3.01 -25.31
N GLU A 77 19.93 3.96 -25.48
CA GLU A 77 21.36 3.75 -25.17
C GLU A 77 21.61 3.63 -23.66
N ALA A 78 22.69 2.95 -23.32
CA ALA A 78 23.21 2.92 -21.97
C ALA A 78 23.66 4.33 -21.55
N ARG A 79 23.52 4.63 -20.25
CA ARG A 79 24.14 5.83 -19.68
C ARG A 79 25.60 5.51 -19.40
N THR A 80 26.45 6.51 -19.49
CA THR A 80 27.86 6.46 -19.09
C THR A 80 28.17 7.57 -18.09
N PHE A 81 29.30 7.47 -17.40
CA PHE A 81 29.80 8.54 -16.55
C PHE A 81 30.81 9.40 -17.30
N VAL A 82 30.69 10.72 -17.10
CA VAL A 82 31.63 11.72 -17.58
C VAL A 82 32.13 12.52 -16.37
N GLN A 83 33.43 12.54 -16.16
CA GLN A 83 34.07 13.34 -15.11
C GLN A 83 34.69 14.58 -15.74
N LEU A 84 34.38 15.75 -15.19
CA LEU A 84 35.01 17.03 -15.53
C LEU A 84 35.84 17.47 -14.32
N SER A 85 37.14 17.68 -14.50
CA SER A 85 38.02 18.19 -13.45
C SER A 85 37.90 19.71 -13.34
N ALA A 86 38.33 20.26 -12.20
CA ALA A 86 38.42 21.70 -12.01
C ALA A 86 39.48 22.35 -12.94
N GLU A 87 40.46 21.57 -13.39
CA GLU A 87 41.56 21.98 -14.27
C GLU A 87 41.17 21.98 -15.76
N GLY A 88 39.92 21.67 -16.09
CA GLY A 88 39.39 21.67 -17.46
C GLY A 88 39.63 20.37 -18.24
N SER A 89 40.17 19.33 -17.61
CA SER A 89 40.24 17.99 -18.21
C SER A 89 38.91 17.25 -18.10
N ALA A 90 38.59 16.43 -19.11
CA ALA A 90 37.34 15.68 -19.16
C ALA A 90 37.60 14.21 -19.52
N LEU A 91 36.95 13.29 -18.81
CA LEU A 91 37.09 11.85 -19.00
C LEU A 91 35.70 11.23 -19.17
N CYS A 92 35.48 10.55 -20.30
CA CYS A 92 34.25 9.81 -20.58
C CYS A 92 34.51 8.30 -20.51
N GLU A 93 33.91 7.60 -19.55
CA GLU A 93 34.09 6.15 -19.38
C GLU A 93 33.60 5.36 -20.60
N GLY A 94 32.47 5.79 -21.19
CA GLY A 94 31.84 5.12 -22.33
C GLY A 94 32.58 5.31 -23.65
N CYS A 95 33.55 6.24 -23.70
CA CYS A 95 34.40 6.50 -24.85
C CYS A 95 35.89 6.29 -24.50
N GLN A 96 36.19 5.36 -23.60
CA GLN A 96 37.57 4.98 -23.22
C GLN A 96 38.44 6.18 -22.81
N GLY A 97 37.87 7.17 -22.12
CA GLY A 97 38.57 8.36 -21.64
C GLY A 97 38.62 9.53 -22.61
N SER A 98 37.93 9.48 -23.76
CA SER A 98 37.90 10.60 -24.72
C SER A 98 37.32 11.89 -24.13
N SER A 99 38.11 12.98 -24.17
CA SER A 99 37.74 14.33 -23.71
C SER A 99 36.94 15.15 -24.74
N GLY A 100 36.99 14.78 -26.02
CA GLY A 100 36.34 15.50 -27.13
C GLY A 100 35.02 14.90 -27.61
N CYS A 101 34.46 13.92 -26.90
CA CYS A 101 33.30 13.18 -27.37
C CYS A 101 31.96 13.92 -27.14
N ALA A 102 30.92 13.49 -27.85
CA ALA A 102 29.57 14.04 -27.69
C ALA A 102 29.02 13.91 -26.24
N HIS A 103 29.48 12.94 -25.46
CA HIS A 103 29.10 12.81 -24.05
C HIS A 103 29.68 13.94 -23.20
N VAL A 104 30.95 14.31 -23.43
CA VAL A 104 31.59 15.43 -22.72
C VAL A 104 30.91 16.74 -23.09
N GLN A 105 30.63 16.96 -24.38
CA GLN A 105 29.90 18.15 -24.83
C GLN A 105 28.51 18.23 -24.18
N ALA A 106 27.79 17.10 -24.09
CA ALA A 106 26.50 17.06 -23.40
C ALA A 106 26.61 17.34 -21.89
N ALA A 107 27.68 16.89 -21.23
CA ALA A 107 27.93 17.19 -19.82
C ALA A 107 28.22 18.68 -19.59
N LEU A 108 29.09 19.28 -20.41
CA LEU A 108 29.43 20.71 -20.34
C LEU A 108 28.22 21.63 -20.53
N LEU A 109 27.26 21.22 -21.37
CA LEU A 109 26.03 21.98 -21.63
C LEU A 109 24.91 21.70 -20.62
N SER A 110 25.10 20.77 -19.68
CA SER A 110 24.05 20.32 -18.78
C SER A 110 23.93 21.18 -17.53
N SER A 111 22.73 21.70 -17.29
CA SER A 111 22.34 22.30 -16.01
C SER A 111 21.51 21.35 -15.11
N ALA A 112 21.18 20.15 -15.57
CA ALA A 112 20.37 19.21 -14.80
C ALA A 112 21.18 18.58 -13.67
N GLN A 113 20.57 18.48 -12.48
CA GLN A 113 21.17 17.87 -11.29
C GLN A 113 20.36 16.65 -10.85
N ALA A 114 21.05 15.65 -10.31
CA ALA A 114 20.44 14.44 -9.80
C ALA A 114 19.64 14.72 -8.53
N GLN A 115 18.55 13.98 -8.34
CA GLN A 115 17.76 14.04 -7.12
C GLN A 115 18.36 13.09 -6.09
N GLU A 116 18.76 13.59 -4.94
CA GLU A 116 19.16 12.77 -3.80
C GLU A 116 17.95 11.99 -3.27
N LEU A 117 18.13 10.70 -2.98
CA LEU A 117 17.10 9.88 -2.35
C LEU A 117 17.60 9.45 -0.96
N PRO A 118 17.07 10.05 0.12
CA PRO A 118 17.45 9.67 1.48
C PRO A 118 16.97 8.25 1.80
N LEU A 119 17.72 7.54 2.63
CA LEU A 119 17.32 6.25 3.18
C LEU A 119 16.78 6.48 4.60
N LYS A 120 15.57 5.99 4.88
CA LYS A 120 15.05 5.95 6.25
C LYS A 120 15.64 4.74 6.99
N PRO A 121 16.13 4.90 8.23
CA PRO A 121 16.69 3.79 9.01
C PRO A 121 15.72 2.61 9.16
N SER A 122 14.45 2.87 9.46
CA SER A 122 13.42 1.84 9.63
C SER A 122 13.22 0.94 8.41
N VAL A 123 13.41 1.47 7.20
CA VAL A 123 13.29 0.71 5.95
C VAL A 123 14.50 -0.20 5.74
N VAL A 124 15.69 0.28 6.07
CA VAL A 124 16.94 -0.49 5.96
C VAL A 124 16.98 -1.59 7.03
N GLU A 125 16.49 -1.30 8.24
CA GLU A 125 16.43 -2.26 9.35
C GLU A 125 15.51 -3.45 9.07
N ALA A 126 14.53 -3.31 8.19
CA ALA A 126 13.64 -4.39 7.76
C ALA A 126 14.30 -5.39 6.78
N GLU A 127 15.50 -5.08 6.26
CA GLU A 127 16.25 -5.97 5.38
C GLU A 127 16.99 -7.07 6.17
N GLU A 128 17.40 -8.11 5.44
CA GLU A 128 18.26 -9.17 5.98
C GLU A 128 19.55 -8.58 6.57
N GLU A 129 20.01 -9.12 7.70
CA GLU A 129 21.19 -8.66 8.44
C GLU A 129 22.42 -8.45 7.54
N SER A 130 22.72 -9.43 6.67
CA SER A 130 23.86 -9.36 5.74
C SER A 130 23.77 -8.17 4.76
N VAL A 131 22.56 -7.84 4.30
CA VAL A 131 22.29 -6.75 3.37
C VAL A 131 22.27 -5.41 4.10
N ARG A 132 21.64 -5.38 5.29
CA ARG A 132 21.56 -4.20 6.16
C ARG A 132 22.94 -3.67 6.50
N ASP A 133 23.83 -4.54 6.97
CA ASP A 133 25.19 -4.17 7.35
C ASP A 133 25.99 -3.69 6.14
N ALA A 134 25.82 -4.34 4.98
CA ALA A 134 26.45 -3.91 3.75
C ALA A 134 25.95 -2.51 3.30
N ILE A 135 24.66 -2.20 3.45
CA ILE A 135 24.11 -0.86 3.19
C ILE A 135 24.69 0.15 4.17
N TRP A 136 24.71 -0.15 5.47
CA TRP A 136 25.23 0.77 6.48
C TRP A 136 26.72 1.04 6.33
N ASN A 137 27.51 0.04 5.93
CA ASN A 137 28.92 0.24 5.57
C ASN A 137 29.08 1.23 4.41
N LEU A 138 28.19 1.18 3.41
CA LEU A 138 28.19 2.15 2.31
C LEU A 138 27.71 3.54 2.76
N VAL A 139 26.77 3.64 3.70
CA VAL A 139 26.32 4.92 4.24
C VAL A 139 27.39 5.57 5.12
N ALA A 140 28.07 4.78 5.95
CA ALA A 140 29.07 5.24 6.92
C ALA A 140 30.32 5.85 6.27
N SER A 141 30.64 5.47 5.03
CA SER A 141 31.71 6.16 4.31
C SER A 141 31.28 7.62 4.04
N GLU A 142 31.99 8.57 4.64
CA GLU A 142 31.71 9.99 4.50
C GLU A 142 31.70 10.43 3.03
N GLY A 143 30.73 11.27 2.67
CA GLY A 143 30.66 11.89 1.36
C GLY A 143 29.27 11.94 0.75
N SER A 144 29.24 11.94 -0.57
CA SER A 144 28.03 12.12 -1.37
C SER A 144 26.87 11.14 -1.07
N PRO A 145 25.62 11.52 -1.37
CA PRO A 145 24.44 10.69 -1.16
C PRO A 145 24.59 9.31 -1.78
N LEU A 146 24.25 8.27 -1.01
CA LEU A 146 24.39 6.87 -1.42
C LEU A 146 23.57 6.55 -2.68
N VAL A 147 22.33 7.02 -2.75
CA VAL A 147 21.44 6.79 -3.89
C VAL A 147 20.97 8.12 -4.47
N GLN A 148 21.18 8.29 -5.77
CA GLN A 148 20.77 9.49 -6.50
C GLN A 148 20.01 9.11 -7.75
N ARG A 149 18.92 9.81 -8.03
CA ARG A 149 18.08 9.57 -9.20
C ARG A 149 18.51 10.47 -10.35
N VAL A 150 18.99 9.85 -11.43
CA VAL A 150 19.37 10.55 -12.67
C VAL A 150 18.26 10.54 -13.71
N SER A 151 17.29 9.63 -13.61
CA SER A 151 16.07 9.66 -14.44
C SER A 151 14.94 8.87 -13.79
N ARG A 152 13.77 8.83 -14.45
CA ARG A 152 12.62 8.06 -13.93
C ARG A 152 12.95 6.58 -13.70
N THR A 153 13.84 5.99 -14.49
CA THR A 153 14.13 4.54 -14.50
C THR A 153 15.61 4.22 -14.25
N VAL A 154 16.44 5.20 -13.90
CA VAL A 154 17.86 4.98 -13.64
C VAL A 154 18.29 5.75 -12.40
N LEU A 155 18.96 5.05 -11.52
CA LEU A 155 19.57 5.53 -10.29
C LEU A 155 21.10 5.37 -10.41
N ALA A 156 21.85 6.24 -9.74
CA ALA A 156 23.27 6.09 -9.51
C ALA A 156 23.46 5.75 -8.03
N VAL A 157 24.16 4.65 -7.75
CA VAL A 157 24.47 4.21 -6.39
C VAL A 157 25.96 4.33 -6.17
N ARG A 158 26.35 4.92 -5.04
CA ARG A 158 27.74 5.02 -4.65
C ARG A 158 28.29 3.63 -4.30
N ARG A 159 29.51 3.36 -4.75
CA ARG A 159 30.29 2.15 -4.47
C ARG A 159 31.72 2.54 -4.14
N GLN A 160 32.54 1.57 -3.71
CA GLN A 160 33.97 1.80 -3.59
C GLN A 160 34.55 2.20 -4.95
N GLY A 161 35.21 3.36 -5.02
CA GLY A 161 35.83 3.87 -6.24
C GLY A 161 34.91 4.58 -7.24
N GLY A 162 33.65 4.88 -6.90
CA GLY A 162 32.79 5.72 -7.75
C GLY A 162 31.31 5.42 -7.64
N PHE A 163 30.63 5.36 -8.79
CA PHE A 163 29.19 5.12 -8.87
C PHE A 163 28.86 4.01 -9.87
N VAL A 164 27.70 3.39 -9.68
CA VAL A 164 27.12 2.41 -10.61
C VAL A 164 25.70 2.78 -10.99
N HIS A 165 25.31 2.55 -12.25
CA HIS A 165 23.91 2.69 -12.65
C HIS A 165 23.08 1.48 -12.23
N VAL A 166 21.96 1.73 -11.57
CA VAL A 166 20.92 0.74 -11.30
C VAL A 166 19.66 1.13 -12.08
N ARG A 167 19.17 0.22 -12.93
CA ARG A 167 18.02 0.46 -13.81
C ARG A 167 16.76 -0.23 -13.25
N LEU A 168 15.68 0.53 -13.16
CA LEU A 168 14.34 0.02 -12.84
C LEU A 168 13.62 -0.39 -14.12
N SER A 169 13.27 -1.67 -14.22
CA SER A 169 12.49 -2.21 -15.34
C SER A 169 10.99 -1.93 -15.21
N PRO A 170 10.20 -2.01 -16.30
CA PRO A 170 8.73 -1.89 -16.23
C PRO A 170 8.05 -2.90 -15.31
N ARG A 171 8.69 -4.07 -15.09
CA ARG A 171 8.24 -5.11 -14.14
C ARG A 171 8.68 -4.84 -12.70
N ARG A 172 9.10 -3.62 -12.38
CA ARG A 172 9.60 -3.18 -11.06
C ARG A 172 10.80 -3.95 -10.53
N GLN A 173 11.60 -4.56 -11.41
CA GLN A 173 12.86 -5.21 -11.03
C GLN A 173 14.03 -4.24 -11.22
N LEU A 174 14.92 -4.16 -10.23
CA LEU A 174 16.15 -3.38 -10.25
C LEU A 174 17.30 -4.22 -10.81
N ARG A 175 18.12 -3.61 -11.68
CA ARG A 175 19.28 -4.25 -12.30
C ARG A 175 20.50 -3.34 -12.18
N CYS A 176 21.48 -3.79 -11.43
CA CYS A 176 22.78 -3.14 -11.32
C CYS A 176 23.61 -3.41 -12.58
N ALA A 177 24.30 -2.39 -13.10
CA ALA A 177 25.16 -2.52 -14.27
C ALA A 177 26.38 -3.41 -14.00
N ASP A 178 26.98 -3.31 -12.82
CA ASP A 178 28.22 -4.03 -12.49
C ASP A 178 27.98 -5.43 -11.93
N CYS A 179 26.96 -5.58 -11.08
CA CYS A 179 26.71 -6.84 -10.37
C CYS A 179 25.84 -7.83 -11.16
N GLY A 180 25.37 -7.46 -12.35
CA GLY A 180 24.61 -8.34 -13.24
C GLY A 180 23.26 -8.84 -12.67
N ARG A 181 22.71 -9.91 -13.27
CA ARG A 181 21.42 -10.54 -12.92
C ARG A 181 21.56 -11.59 -11.81
N SER A 182 22.20 -11.27 -10.69
CA SER A 182 22.13 -12.15 -9.51
C SER A 182 20.66 -12.38 -9.12
N LYS A 183 20.26 -13.63 -8.90
CA LYS A 183 18.90 -13.99 -8.45
C LYS A 183 18.58 -13.43 -7.06
N GLN A 184 19.61 -13.16 -6.24
CA GLN A 184 19.47 -12.67 -4.86
C GLN A 184 19.60 -11.14 -4.76
N GLY A 185 19.68 -10.42 -5.89
CA GLY A 185 19.98 -8.99 -5.88
C GLY A 185 21.43 -8.71 -5.48
N CYS A 186 21.80 -7.43 -5.45
CA CYS A 186 23.09 -6.98 -4.93
C CYS A 186 22.84 -5.81 -3.97
N VAL A 187 23.81 -5.45 -3.13
CA VAL A 187 23.67 -4.34 -2.18
C VAL A 187 23.23 -3.04 -2.86
N HIS A 188 23.68 -2.76 -4.08
CA HIS A 188 23.26 -1.56 -4.83
C HIS A 188 21.77 -1.58 -5.22
N SER A 189 21.24 -2.76 -5.57
CA SER A 189 19.83 -2.94 -5.88
C SER A 189 18.97 -2.80 -4.61
N HIS A 190 19.43 -3.36 -3.49
CA HIS A 190 18.74 -3.25 -2.20
C HIS A 190 18.74 -1.81 -1.67
N ALA A 191 19.88 -1.11 -1.75
CA ALA A 191 19.96 0.32 -1.42
C ALA A 191 18.99 1.16 -2.28
N CYS A 192 18.88 0.88 -3.58
CA CYS A 192 17.89 1.53 -4.45
C CYS A 192 16.45 1.23 -4.03
N MET A 193 16.15 -0.01 -3.63
CA MET A 193 14.82 -0.39 -3.16
C MET A 193 14.47 0.37 -1.89
N CYS A 194 15.35 0.34 -0.89
CA CYS A 194 15.21 1.09 0.37
C CYS A 194 14.99 2.59 0.11
N ALA A 195 15.78 3.20 -0.76
CA ALA A 195 15.69 4.62 -1.09
C ALA A 195 14.40 4.98 -1.83
N LEU A 196 13.92 4.12 -2.74
CA LEU A 196 12.64 4.33 -3.43
C LEU A 196 11.45 4.19 -2.47
N THR A 197 11.45 3.18 -1.60
CA THR A 197 10.43 3.00 -0.56
C THR A 197 10.42 4.19 0.40
N SER A 198 11.61 4.62 0.87
CA SER A 198 11.77 5.81 1.72
C SER A 198 11.24 7.08 1.04
N ALA A 199 11.52 7.26 -0.25
CA ALA A 199 11.06 8.42 -1.02
C ALA A 199 9.57 8.37 -1.37
N ASP A 200 8.98 7.18 -1.55
CA ASP A 200 7.54 7.01 -1.75
C ASP A 200 6.78 7.28 -0.45
N GLU A 201 7.32 6.91 0.71
CA GLU A 201 6.76 7.33 1.99
C GLU A 201 6.86 8.85 2.19
N VAL A 202 8.00 9.47 1.88
CA VAL A 202 8.13 10.95 1.95
C VAL A 202 7.23 11.64 0.93
N ARG A 203 6.98 11.03 -0.24
CA ARG A 203 5.98 11.52 -1.20
C ARG A 203 4.57 11.34 -0.69
N ALA A 204 4.26 10.22 -0.03
CA ALA A 204 2.98 10.02 0.62
C ALA A 204 2.77 11.05 1.72
N ASP A 205 3.82 11.37 2.48
CA ASP A 205 3.81 12.41 3.52
C ASP A 205 3.65 13.82 2.94
N LYS A 206 4.41 14.16 1.90
CA LYS A 206 4.25 15.44 1.17
C LYS A 206 2.93 15.54 0.40
N LEU A 207 2.33 14.42 0.00
CA LEU A 207 1.00 14.38 -0.60
C LEU A 207 -0.09 14.53 0.47
N ARG A 208 0.17 14.10 1.72
CA ARG A 208 -0.65 14.44 2.89
C ARG A 208 -0.58 15.95 3.20
N ASP A 209 0.59 16.58 3.05
CA ASP A 209 0.75 18.04 3.20
C ASP A 209 0.10 18.87 2.07
N LEU A 210 -0.11 18.28 0.89
CA LEU A 210 -0.84 18.88 -0.23
C LEU A 210 -2.32 18.47 -0.29
N ALA A 211 -2.84 17.88 0.79
CA ALA A 211 -4.25 17.53 0.91
C ALA A 211 -5.14 18.79 0.72
N PRO A 212 -6.39 18.61 0.22
CA PRO A 212 -7.35 19.71 0.11
C PRO A 212 -7.44 20.49 1.43
N LYS A 213 -7.72 21.79 1.39
CA LYS A 213 -7.90 22.68 2.57
C LYS A 213 -9.00 22.24 3.57
N ARG A 214 -9.57 21.04 3.38
CA ARG A 214 -10.43 20.35 4.34
C ARG A 214 -9.92 18.91 4.43
N PRO A 215 -9.64 18.38 5.63
CA PRO A 215 -9.32 16.97 5.78
C PRO A 215 -10.52 16.16 5.26
N GLU A 216 -10.32 15.44 4.15
CA GLU A 216 -11.28 14.43 3.74
C GLU A 216 -11.13 13.25 4.69
N PRO A 217 -12.22 12.76 5.32
CA PRO A 217 -12.15 11.62 6.20
C PRO A 217 -11.66 10.41 5.40
N SER A 218 -10.54 9.85 5.82
CA SER A 218 -10.03 8.57 5.31
C SER A 218 -10.24 7.50 6.37
N LEU A 219 -10.70 6.33 5.96
CA LEU A 219 -10.94 5.18 6.82
C LEU A 219 -9.98 4.07 6.40
N THR A 220 -9.15 3.60 7.33
CA THR A 220 -8.24 2.48 7.08
C THR A 220 -8.93 1.14 7.39
N PHE A 221 -8.37 0.04 6.86
CA PHE A 221 -8.87 -1.30 7.16
C PHE A 221 -8.89 -1.60 8.67
N LEU A 222 -7.84 -1.22 9.41
CA LEU A 222 -7.77 -1.47 10.85
C LEU A 222 -8.83 -0.65 11.61
N GLN A 223 -9.01 0.63 11.28
CA GLN A 223 -10.06 1.45 11.91
C GLN A 223 -11.46 0.91 11.63
N TRP A 224 -11.73 0.45 10.41
CA TRP A 224 -12.98 -0.21 10.08
C TRP A 224 -13.16 -1.52 10.88
N LEU A 225 -12.11 -2.35 10.93
CA LEU A 225 -12.15 -3.61 11.66
C LEU A 225 -12.35 -3.38 13.16
N SER A 226 -11.76 -2.32 13.75
CA SER A 226 -11.97 -1.93 15.14
C SER A 226 -13.45 -1.66 15.41
N GLY A 227 -14.16 -0.98 14.51
CA GLY A 227 -15.61 -0.78 14.62
C GLY A 227 -16.41 -2.08 14.47
N VAL A 228 -15.97 -3.01 13.63
CA VAL A 228 -16.60 -4.36 13.54
C VAL A 228 -16.40 -5.13 14.85
N THR A 229 -15.20 -5.08 15.43
CA THR A 229 -14.84 -5.76 16.67
C THR A 229 -15.56 -5.17 17.87
N GLU A 230 -15.61 -3.84 17.96
CA GLU A 230 -16.42 -3.13 18.95
C GLU A 230 -17.88 -3.56 18.85
N ARG A 231 -18.43 -3.67 17.62
CA ARG A 231 -19.80 -4.12 17.41
C ARG A 231 -20.03 -5.56 17.87
N ILE A 232 -19.08 -6.46 17.66
CA ILE A 232 -19.14 -7.84 18.19
C ILE A 232 -19.19 -7.79 19.73
N ASN A 233 -18.32 -7.01 20.37
CA ASN A 233 -18.26 -6.85 21.82
C ASN A 233 -19.60 -6.31 22.36
N GLU A 234 -20.10 -5.22 21.79
CA GLU A 234 -21.37 -4.58 22.18
C GLU A 234 -22.58 -5.49 22.06
N THR A 235 -22.56 -6.43 21.12
CA THR A 235 -23.67 -7.36 20.88
C THR A 235 -23.82 -8.37 22.03
N MET A 236 -22.73 -8.68 22.74
CA MET A 236 -22.75 -9.59 23.89
C MET A 236 -23.26 -8.88 25.15
N ARG A 237 -24.56 -8.61 25.22
CA ARG A 237 -25.20 -7.96 26.38
C ARG A 237 -25.81 -8.99 27.33
N TYR A 238 -25.71 -8.74 28.63
CA TYR A 238 -26.19 -9.67 29.66
C TYR A 238 -27.72 -9.78 29.71
N ASP A 239 -28.45 -8.74 29.28
CA ASP A 239 -29.92 -8.68 29.23
C ASP A 239 -30.53 -9.37 28.00
N CYS A 240 -29.72 -10.00 27.15
CA CYS A 240 -30.16 -10.63 25.89
C CYS A 240 -30.01 -12.17 25.91
N PRO A 241 -30.72 -12.91 25.05
CA PRO A 241 -30.77 -14.40 25.05
C PRO A 241 -29.49 -15.11 24.60
N GLY A 242 -28.43 -14.39 24.21
CA GLY A 242 -27.20 -15.02 23.72
C GLY A 242 -27.24 -15.48 22.26
N ARG A 243 -28.32 -15.18 21.53
CA ARG A 243 -28.52 -15.51 20.10
C ARG A 243 -28.89 -14.26 19.32
N PRO A 244 -27.93 -13.35 19.08
CA PRO A 244 -28.20 -12.12 18.37
C PRO A 244 -28.57 -12.38 16.90
N ASP A 245 -29.32 -11.45 16.32
CA ASP A 245 -29.50 -11.41 14.86
C ASP A 245 -28.14 -11.27 14.15
N PRO A 246 -28.01 -11.78 12.90
CA PRO A 246 -26.77 -11.66 12.13
C PRO A 246 -26.32 -10.20 12.03
N LEU A 247 -25.05 -9.93 12.35
CA LEU A 247 -24.47 -8.61 12.11
C LEU A 247 -24.17 -8.48 10.62
N VAL A 248 -24.78 -7.50 9.96
CA VAL A 248 -24.67 -7.28 8.52
C VAL A 248 -23.90 -5.99 8.24
N PHE A 249 -22.85 -6.09 7.42
CA PHE A 249 -22.01 -4.96 7.01
C PHE A 249 -21.92 -4.88 5.49
N HIS A 250 -21.98 -3.66 4.97
CA HIS A 250 -21.67 -3.36 3.57
C HIS A 250 -20.20 -2.97 3.49
N VAL A 251 -19.37 -3.86 2.96
CA VAL A 251 -17.91 -3.76 3.06
C VAL A 251 -17.29 -3.55 1.68
N PRO A 252 -16.38 -2.57 1.51
CA PRO A 252 -15.58 -2.48 0.29
C PRO A 252 -14.81 -3.78 0.04
N GLN A 253 -14.79 -4.22 -1.22
CA GLN A 253 -14.13 -5.47 -1.63
C GLN A 253 -12.68 -5.56 -1.13
N GLU A 254 -11.94 -4.44 -1.16
CA GLU A 254 -10.54 -4.36 -0.71
C GLU A 254 -10.39 -4.65 0.80
N PHE A 255 -11.35 -4.22 1.63
CA PHE A 255 -11.34 -4.50 3.06
C PHE A 255 -11.66 -5.97 3.34
N PHE A 256 -12.59 -6.54 2.57
CA PHE A 256 -12.87 -7.96 2.66
C PHE A 256 -11.65 -8.81 2.24
N GLU A 257 -10.92 -8.42 1.20
CA GLU A 257 -9.68 -9.11 0.79
C GLU A 257 -8.64 -9.14 1.92
N CYS A 258 -8.49 -8.04 2.66
CA CYS A 258 -7.66 -7.99 3.87
C CYS A 258 -8.19 -8.92 4.98
N LEU A 259 -9.50 -8.91 5.23
CA LEU A 259 -10.13 -9.79 6.23
C LEU A 259 -9.96 -11.28 5.86
N GLN A 260 -10.15 -11.62 4.59
CA GLN A 260 -10.01 -12.99 4.08
C GLN A 260 -8.62 -13.57 4.35
N GLN A 261 -7.57 -12.74 4.30
CA GLN A 261 -6.21 -13.20 4.65
C GLN A 261 -6.13 -13.68 6.12
N ARG A 262 -6.90 -13.10 7.04
CA ARG A 262 -6.96 -13.53 8.44
C ARG A 262 -7.85 -14.77 8.63
N ILE A 263 -8.89 -14.93 7.80
CA ILE A 263 -9.80 -16.08 7.87
C ILE A 263 -9.11 -17.36 7.35
N CYS A 264 -8.54 -17.35 6.15
CA CYS A 264 -8.00 -18.56 5.53
C CYS A 264 -6.73 -18.33 4.68
N GLY A 265 -6.12 -17.15 4.79
CA GLY A 265 -4.96 -16.77 3.97
C GLY A 265 -5.30 -16.78 2.48
N ARG A 266 -4.47 -17.48 1.69
CA ARG A 266 -4.65 -17.65 0.24
C ARG A 266 -5.53 -18.84 -0.18
N ARG A 267 -6.05 -19.62 0.77
CA ARG A 267 -6.85 -20.82 0.47
C ARG A 267 -8.29 -20.42 0.12
N LEU A 268 -8.91 -21.19 -0.79
CA LEU A 268 -10.30 -21.01 -1.23
C LEU A 268 -11.30 -21.36 -0.11
N PRO A 269 -12.52 -20.78 -0.12
CA PRO A 269 -13.55 -21.01 0.90
C PRO A 269 -14.00 -22.46 1.00
N ALA A 270 -14.48 -22.84 2.20
CA ALA A 270 -14.90 -24.21 2.53
C ALA A 270 -16.16 -24.69 1.76
N ARG A 271 -17.06 -23.76 1.42
CA ARG A 271 -18.20 -23.98 0.52
C ARG A 271 -18.39 -22.76 -0.38
N LYS A 272 -18.72 -23.01 -1.64
CA LYS A 272 -18.96 -21.98 -2.66
C LYS A 272 -20.26 -22.29 -3.39
N ASP A 273 -21.35 -21.68 -2.94
CA ASP A 273 -22.64 -21.73 -3.64
C ASP A 273 -22.75 -20.51 -4.53
N GLY A 274 -22.22 -20.60 -5.76
CA GLY A 274 -22.40 -19.66 -6.88
C GLY A 274 -21.96 -18.21 -6.68
N VAL A 275 -22.47 -17.54 -5.65
CA VAL A 275 -22.33 -16.12 -5.30
C VAL A 275 -21.94 -15.93 -3.82
N LYS A 276 -22.09 -16.93 -2.93
CA LYS A 276 -21.80 -16.78 -1.49
C LYS A 276 -20.68 -17.70 -1.01
N CYS A 277 -19.83 -17.16 -0.13
CA CYS A 277 -18.78 -17.90 0.58
C CYS A 277 -19.11 -17.93 2.07
N THR A 278 -19.03 -19.11 2.70
CA THR A 278 -19.31 -19.30 4.13
C THR A 278 -18.12 -19.99 4.80
N TRP A 279 -17.69 -19.47 5.95
CA TRP A 279 -16.69 -20.05 6.83
C TRP A 279 -17.28 -20.30 8.21
N SER A 280 -17.04 -21.49 8.76
CA SER A 280 -17.42 -21.84 10.13
C SER A 280 -16.16 -21.94 10.98
N ILE A 281 -15.97 -20.98 11.88
CA ILE A 281 -14.80 -20.90 12.75
C ILE A 281 -15.15 -21.54 14.08
N THR A 282 -14.48 -22.64 14.40
CA THR A 282 -14.69 -23.41 15.63
C THR A 282 -13.62 -23.16 16.70
N SER A 283 -12.58 -22.39 16.39
CA SER A 283 -11.50 -22.06 17.31
C SER A 283 -11.62 -20.61 17.78
N LEU A 284 -11.73 -20.39 19.08
CA LEU A 284 -11.80 -19.05 19.67
C LEU A 284 -10.51 -18.24 19.39
N LEU A 285 -9.35 -18.89 19.43
CA LEU A 285 -8.06 -18.28 19.04
C LEU A 285 -8.08 -17.77 17.60
N HIS A 286 -8.78 -18.48 16.71
CA HIS A 286 -8.90 -18.06 15.32
C HIS A 286 -9.87 -16.88 15.17
N VAL A 287 -11.00 -16.88 15.88
CA VAL A 287 -11.91 -15.72 15.94
C VAL A 287 -11.17 -14.48 16.42
N ARG A 288 -10.38 -14.62 17.49
CA ARG A 288 -9.51 -13.56 18.00
C ARG A 288 -8.52 -13.07 16.95
N HIS A 289 -7.78 -13.96 16.31
CA HIS A 289 -6.85 -13.57 15.25
C HIS A 289 -7.52 -12.80 14.09
N ILE A 290 -8.77 -13.14 13.76
CA ILE A 290 -9.52 -12.48 12.68
C ILE A 290 -9.87 -11.03 13.07
N PHE A 291 -10.46 -10.84 14.25
CA PHE A 291 -11.11 -9.57 14.62
C PHE A 291 -10.28 -8.69 15.58
N GLU A 292 -9.26 -9.20 16.26
CA GLU A 292 -8.48 -8.38 17.18
C GLU A 292 -7.75 -7.24 16.44
N THR A 293 -7.81 -6.05 17.03
CA THR A 293 -7.13 -4.85 16.56
C THR A 293 -6.33 -4.20 17.69
N PRO A 294 -5.29 -3.39 17.39
CA PRO A 294 -4.53 -2.70 18.43
C PRO A 294 -5.36 -1.72 19.27
N ASP A 295 -6.35 -1.06 18.65
CA ASP A 295 -7.16 -0.04 19.31
C ASP A 295 -8.37 -0.65 20.05
N VAL A 296 -8.95 -1.73 19.51
CA VAL A 296 -10.09 -2.43 20.09
C VAL A 296 -9.80 -3.95 20.13
N PRO A 297 -9.50 -4.50 21.31
CA PRO A 297 -9.31 -5.94 21.46
C PRO A 297 -10.65 -6.67 21.33
N LEU A 298 -10.60 -7.93 20.89
CA LEU A 298 -11.78 -8.80 20.95
C LEU A 298 -12.00 -9.26 22.39
N GLU A 299 -13.14 -8.92 22.97
CA GLU A 299 -13.49 -9.34 24.33
C GLU A 299 -14.14 -10.73 24.28
N GLU A 300 -13.35 -11.78 24.49
CA GLU A 300 -13.86 -13.18 24.53
C GLU A 300 -14.92 -13.37 25.63
N SER A 301 -14.81 -12.58 26.70
CA SER A 301 -15.78 -12.46 27.78
C SER A 301 -15.93 -11.01 28.24
N ARG A 302 -17.14 -10.60 28.61
CA ARG A 302 -17.45 -9.26 29.14
C ARG A 302 -18.07 -9.38 30.51
N ALA A 303 -17.67 -8.54 31.46
CA ALA A 303 -18.24 -8.49 32.80
C ALA A 303 -19.26 -7.36 32.93
N PHE A 304 -20.25 -7.55 33.80
CA PHE A 304 -21.38 -6.66 34.01
C PHE A 304 -21.68 -6.51 35.50
N ILE A 305 -22.32 -5.39 35.84
CA ILE A 305 -23.01 -5.20 37.10
C ILE A 305 -24.50 -5.00 36.85
N GLU A 306 -25.32 -5.43 37.80
CA GLU A 306 -26.78 -5.22 37.78
C GLU A 306 -27.09 -3.99 38.63
N ASN A 307 -27.68 -2.99 38.00
CA ASN A 307 -28.08 -1.74 38.62
C ASN A 307 -29.36 -1.92 39.44
N CYS A 308 -29.64 -0.99 40.35
CA CYS A 308 -30.84 -1.01 41.19
C CYS A 308 -32.16 -1.01 40.40
N ASP A 309 -32.14 -0.51 39.17
CA ASP A 309 -33.27 -0.48 38.24
C ASP A 309 -33.42 -1.77 37.40
N GLY A 310 -32.55 -2.76 37.62
CA GLY A 310 -32.52 -4.03 36.88
C GLY A 310 -31.82 -3.95 35.52
N THR A 311 -31.21 -2.80 35.18
CA THR A 311 -30.38 -2.69 33.97
C THR A 311 -28.99 -3.30 34.22
N TYR A 312 -28.30 -3.64 33.13
CA TYR A 312 -26.93 -4.17 33.20
C TYR A 312 -25.98 -3.24 32.48
N GLU A 313 -24.87 -2.89 33.12
CA GLU A 313 -23.82 -2.06 32.54
C GLU A 313 -22.48 -2.80 32.52
N PRO A 314 -21.64 -2.59 31.48
CA PRO A 314 -20.31 -3.18 31.42
C PRO A 314 -19.46 -2.74 32.61
N TYR A 315 -18.81 -3.71 33.25
CA TYR A 315 -17.91 -3.48 34.38
C TYR A 315 -16.51 -3.95 34.02
N GLN A 316 -15.53 -3.06 34.20
CA GLN A 316 -14.12 -3.43 34.15
C GLN A 316 -13.62 -3.62 35.59
N PRO A 317 -13.30 -4.85 36.01
CA PRO A 317 -12.70 -5.06 37.32
C PRO A 317 -11.39 -4.27 37.41
N PRO A 318 -11.15 -3.54 38.51
CA PRO A 318 -9.85 -2.94 38.75
C PRO A 318 -8.79 -4.04 38.75
N PHE A 319 -7.61 -3.75 38.18
CA PHE A 319 -6.49 -4.66 38.25
C PHE A 319 -6.07 -4.81 39.73
N VAL A 320 -6.43 -5.95 40.33
CA VAL A 320 -5.96 -6.32 41.67
C VAL A 320 -4.80 -7.29 41.46
N PRO A 321 -3.56 -6.94 41.87
CA PRO A 321 -2.50 -7.94 41.99
C PRO A 321 -2.98 -9.10 42.85
N ASP A 322 -2.55 -10.34 42.57
CA ASP A 322 -2.88 -11.50 43.39
C ASP A 322 -2.46 -11.25 44.86
N GLU A 323 -3.37 -10.73 45.66
CA GLU A 323 -3.22 -10.63 47.12
C GLU A 323 -3.34 -12.05 47.69
N PRO A 324 -2.36 -12.52 48.49
CA PRO A 324 -2.46 -13.83 49.12
C PRO A 324 -3.70 -13.83 50.02
N ALA A 325 -4.58 -14.81 49.82
CA ALA A 325 -5.81 -14.93 50.60
C ALA A 325 -5.49 -14.92 52.09
N CYS A 326 -6.01 -13.94 52.85
CA CYS A 326 -5.92 -13.98 54.31
C CYS A 326 -6.70 -15.20 54.80
N GLU A 327 -5.99 -16.16 55.40
CA GLU A 327 -6.61 -17.34 56.00
C GLU A 327 -7.66 -16.93 57.03
N GLY A 328 -8.90 -17.42 56.85
CA GLY A 328 -9.97 -17.30 57.85
C GLY A 328 -11.03 -16.23 57.61
N VAL A 329 -10.89 -15.36 56.60
CA VAL A 329 -11.98 -14.44 56.20
C VAL A 329 -12.58 -14.91 54.87
N PRO A 330 -13.87 -15.25 54.79
CA PRO A 330 -14.48 -15.57 53.51
C PRO A 330 -14.42 -14.34 52.60
N LEU A 331 -13.67 -14.44 51.49
CA LEU A 331 -13.65 -13.39 50.47
C LEU A 331 -15.08 -13.21 49.94
N ILE A 332 -15.69 -12.06 50.24
CA ILE A 332 -16.91 -11.63 49.56
C ILE A 332 -16.49 -11.30 48.12
N ARG A 333 -16.71 -12.25 47.21
CA ARG A 333 -16.54 -11.97 45.77
C ARG A 333 -17.74 -11.13 45.31
N PRO A 334 -17.50 -10.01 44.61
CA PRO A 334 -18.59 -9.29 43.95
C PRO A 334 -19.42 -10.23 43.08
N LEU A 335 -20.73 -9.95 42.94
CA LEU A 335 -21.60 -10.69 42.03
C LEU A 335 -21.00 -10.64 40.62
N GLU A 336 -20.52 -11.78 40.11
CA GLU A 336 -19.88 -11.84 38.80
C GLU A 336 -20.91 -12.19 37.73
N LEU A 337 -21.36 -11.19 36.99
CA LEU A 337 -22.19 -11.36 35.80
C LEU A 337 -21.29 -11.26 34.57
N LYS A 338 -21.20 -12.31 33.76
CA LYS A 338 -20.35 -12.30 32.56
C LYS A 338 -21.08 -12.86 31.35
N THR A 339 -20.80 -12.30 30.17
CA THR A 339 -21.09 -12.96 28.89
C THR A 339 -19.80 -13.53 28.30
N PHE A 340 -19.90 -14.58 27.48
CA PHE A 340 -18.74 -15.15 26.78
C PHE A 340 -19.12 -15.77 25.43
N LEU A 341 -18.23 -15.68 24.45
CA LEU A 341 -18.43 -16.31 23.13
C LEU A 341 -18.49 -17.84 23.27
N LYS A 342 -19.52 -18.47 22.68
CA LYS A 342 -19.68 -19.94 22.70
C LYS A 342 -18.85 -20.64 21.60
N VAL A 343 -17.62 -20.22 21.35
CA VAL A 343 -16.77 -20.82 20.30
C VAL A 343 -15.72 -21.75 20.92
N GLY A 344 -15.55 -22.98 20.41
CA GLY A 344 -14.49 -23.90 20.87
C GLY A 344 -14.97 -25.13 21.64
N ASN A 345 -14.22 -25.53 22.66
CA ASN A 345 -14.49 -26.73 23.48
C ASN A 345 -15.20 -26.32 24.79
N PHE A 346 -16.50 -26.08 24.71
CA PHE A 346 -17.39 -25.95 25.87
C PHE A 346 -18.54 -26.96 25.69
N PRO A 347 -19.22 -27.40 26.77
CA PRO A 347 -20.32 -28.35 26.67
C PRO A 347 -21.51 -27.88 25.78
N HIS A 348 -21.49 -26.63 25.30
CA HIS A 348 -22.47 -26.05 24.38
C HIS A 348 -21.83 -25.07 23.37
N SER A 349 -20.83 -25.52 22.60
CA SER A 349 -20.19 -24.66 21.60
C SER A 349 -20.95 -24.58 20.28
N ALA A 350 -20.95 -23.39 19.69
CA ALA A 350 -21.48 -23.07 18.37
C ALA A 350 -20.36 -22.44 17.51
N PRO A 351 -20.33 -22.70 16.20
CA PRO A 351 -19.35 -22.08 15.33
C PRO A 351 -19.63 -20.57 15.20
N PHE A 352 -18.56 -19.77 15.14
CA PHE A 352 -18.65 -18.41 14.64
C PHE A 352 -18.69 -18.46 13.11
N VAL A 353 -19.81 -18.08 12.51
CA VAL A 353 -20.01 -18.17 11.07
C VAL A 353 -19.81 -16.81 10.41
N ILE A 354 -18.95 -16.79 9.41
CA ILE A 354 -18.68 -15.63 8.55
C ILE A 354 -19.23 -15.95 7.16
N GLU A 355 -20.09 -15.08 6.64
CA GLU A 355 -20.55 -15.16 5.24
C GLU A 355 -20.18 -13.92 4.46
N TRP A 356 -19.81 -14.12 3.20
CA TRP A 356 -19.50 -13.06 2.26
C TRP A 356 -20.25 -13.24 0.95
N THR A 357 -20.91 -12.17 0.53
CA THR A 357 -21.53 -12.03 -0.80
C THR A 357 -20.86 -10.85 -1.51
N PRO A 358 -20.03 -11.08 -2.55
CA PRO A 358 -19.40 -10.00 -3.30
C PRO A 358 -20.43 -9.27 -4.18
N ASP A 359 -20.07 -8.06 -4.61
CA ASP A 359 -20.77 -7.30 -5.65
C ASP A 359 -22.28 -7.07 -5.41
N VAL A 360 -22.72 -7.00 -4.15
CA VAL A 360 -24.09 -6.55 -3.81
C VAL A 360 -24.31 -5.12 -4.34
N LEU A 361 -23.27 -4.30 -4.37
CA LEU A 361 -23.21 -3.01 -5.07
C LEU A 361 -22.03 -3.01 -6.06
N PRO A 362 -22.23 -3.45 -7.33
CA PRO A 362 -21.13 -3.70 -8.27
C PRO A 362 -20.32 -2.46 -8.67
N ARG A 363 -20.99 -1.29 -8.73
CA ARG A 363 -20.35 -0.05 -9.20
C ARG A 363 -19.33 0.51 -8.20
N SER A 364 -19.65 0.40 -6.91
CA SER A 364 -18.77 0.82 -5.80
C SER A 364 -17.89 -0.32 -5.29
N ARG A 365 -18.04 -1.53 -5.83
CA ARG A 365 -17.33 -2.75 -5.39
C ARG A 365 -17.53 -3.01 -3.90
N VAL A 366 -18.78 -2.96 -3.47
CA VAL A 366 -19.17 -3.25 -2.09
C VAL A 366 -19.93 -4.57 -2.08
N GLY A 367 -19.55 -5.45 -1.16
CA GLY A 367 -20.26 -6.69 -0.86
C GLY A 367 -20.90 -6.66 0.52
N GLU A 368 -21.60 -7.74 0.85
CA GLU A 368 -22.26 -7.94 2.14
C GLU A 368 -21.50 -8.98 2.97
N LEU A 369 -21.04 -8.57 4.15
CA LEU A 369 -20.43 -9.42 5.18
C LEU A 369 -21.48 -9.69 6.26
N ARG A 370 -21.72 -10.96 6.58
CA ARG A 370 -22.60 -11.37 7.68
C ARG A 370 -21.81 -12.15 8.72
N LEU A 371 -21.96 -11.76 9.98
CA LEU A 371 -21.37 -12.45 11.13
C LEU A 371 -22.48 -13.04 11.99
N MET A 372 -22.41 -14.33 12.27
CA MET A 372 -23.38 -15.05 13.09
C MET A 372 -22.64 -15.82 14.18
N PHE A 373 -23.06 -15.63 15.43
CA PHE A 373 -22.42 -16.27 16.58
C PHE A 373 -23.42 -16.35 17.73
N GLU A 374 -23.13 -17.25 18.68
CA GLU A 374 -23.86 -17.34 19.95
C GLU A 374 -22.92 -17.00 21.10
N TYR A 375 -23.49 -16.47 22.18
CA TYR A 375 -22.80 -16.24 23.44
C TYR A 375 -23.59 -16.81 24.62
N GLY A 376 -22.90 -17.02 25.74
CA GLY A 376 -23.46 -17.56 26.98
C GLY A 376 -23.39 -16.56 28.11
N HIS A 377 -24.05 -16.91 29.22
CA HIS A 377 -24.07 -16.12 30.45
C HIS A 377 -23.45 -16.93 31.58
N LEU A 378 -22.65 -16.28 32.40
CA LEU A 378 -22.18 -16.78 33.67
C LEU A 378 -22.74 -15.90 34.78
N ARG A 379 -23.19 -16.52 35.84
CA ARG A 379 -23.54 -15.89 37.11
C ARG A 379 -22.72 -16.57 38.20
N ASN A 380 -21.81 -15.82 38.82
CA ASN A 380 -20.87 -16.34 39.82
C ASN A 380 -20.10 -17.57 39.34
N GLY A 381 -19.67 -17.57 38.07
CA GLY A 381 -18.93 -18.67 37.45
C GLY A 381 -19.77 -19.86 37.00
N HIS A 382 -21.08 -19.87 37.26
CA HIS A 382 -21.99 -20.92 36.79
C HIS A 382 -22.74 -20.48 35.53
N VAL A 383 -22.91 -21.41 34.58
CA VAL A 383 -23.67 -21.14 33.34
C VAL A 383 -25.13 -20.84 33.68
N GLU A 384 -25.58 -19.64 33.31
CA GLU A 384 -26.97 -19.22 33.44
C GLU A 384 -27.68 -19.38 32.09
N LEU A 385 -28.79 -20.13 32.07
CA LEU A 385 -29.65 -20.22 30.91
C LEU A 385 -30.61 -19.03 30.93
N ARG A 386 -30.35 -18.03 30.09
CA ARG A 386 -31.31 -16.96 29.83
C ARG A 386 -32.23 -17.35 28.66
N PRO A 387 -33.56 -17.17 28.80
CA PRO A 387 -34.54 -17.49 27.76
C PRO A 387 -34.45 -16.57 26.55
#